data_AF-A0A7W2NS43-F1
#
_entry.id   AF-A0A7W2NS43-F1
#
_cell.length_a   1.000
_cell.length_b   1.000
_cell.length_c   1.000
_cell.angle_alpha   90.00
_cell.angle_beta   90.00
_cell.angle_gamma   90.00
#
_symmetry.space_group_name_H-M   'P 1'
#
loop_
_entity.id
_entity.type
_entity.pdbx_description
1 polymer ?
#
loop_
_entity_poly.entity_id
_entity_poly.type
_entity_poly.pdbx_seq_one_letter_code
_entity_poly.pdbx_strand_id
1 'polypeptide(L)'
;MNKLISFVLLFLSFNALAEVSDKMASIPELWLHGMIVGLLIYFLTVWRIGFVILGGLFIAFFAFAAYDTLNSPFIGEAIIKEQGVPYIVASYSATVIISICSILGVIKNKRRIKRGT
;
A
#
# COMPACT_ATOMS: atom_id res chain seq x y z
N MET A 1 -34.91 29.61 21.26
CA MET A 1 -34.52 28.66 20.20
C MET A 1 -35.44 27.46 20.24
N ASN A 2 -36.14 27.17 19.14
CA ASN A 2 -37.13 26.09 19.08
C ASN A 2 -36.41 24.74 19.11
N LYS A 3 -36.67 23.89 20.13
CA LYS A 3 -35.96 22.61 20.34
C LYS A 3 -36.07 21.66 19.14
N LEU A 4 -37.16 21.79 18.38
CA LEU A 4 -37.40 21.10 17.11
C LEU A 4 -36.34 21.42 16.03
N ILE A 5 -35.91 22.67 15.94
CA ILE A 5 -34.91 23.10 14.95
C ILE A 5 -33.54 22.49 15.29
N SER A 6 -33.17 22.51 16.57
CA SER A 6 -31.94 21.86 17.05
C SER A 6 -31.95 20.35 16.81
N PHE A 7 -33.11 19.70 16.95
CA PHE A 7 -33.25 18.27 16.71
C PHE A 7 -33.11 17.91 15.22
N VAL A 8 -33.72 18.70 14.32
CA VAL A 8 -33.60 18.51 12.86
C VAL A 8 -32.17 18.71 12.37
N LEU A 9 -31.44 19.69 12.93
CA LEU A 9 -30.04 19.96 12.58
C LEU A 9 -29.09 18.79 12.90
N LEU A 10 -29.41 17.91 13.86
CA LEU A 10 -28.60 16.72 14.16
C LEU A 10 -28.60 15.68 13.03
N PHE A 11 -29.59 15.72 12.14
CA PHE A 11 -29.73 14.77 11.03
C PHE A 11 -29.29 15.36 9.69
N LEU A 12 -28.87 16.63 9.65
CA LEU A 12 -28.22 17.21 8.48
C LEU A 12 -26.76 16.76 8.44
N SER A 13 -26.47 15.77 7.61
CA SER A 13 -25.09 15.43 7.24
C SER A 13 -24.58 16.44 6.23
N PHE A 14 -23.55 17.20 6.61
CA PHE A 14 -22.83 18.06 5.68
C PHE A 14 -21.69 17.26 5.02
N ASN A 15 -21.45 17.49 3.73
CA ASN A 15 -20.22 17.03 3.10
C ASN A 15 -19.06 17.81 3.71
N ALA A 16 -18.30 17.19 4.60
CA ALA A 16 -17.06 17.77 5.09
C ALA A 16 -16.07 17.82 3.92
N LEU A 17 -15.81 19.03 3.42
CA LEU A 17 -14.72 19.31 2.48
C LEU A 17 -13.40 19.21 3.26
N ALA A 18 -12.99 18.00 3.61
CA ALA A 18 -11.69 17.74 4.20
C ALA A 18 -10.69 17.48 3.07
N GLU A 19 -9.56 18.19 3.09
CA GLU A 19 -8.44 17.93 2.18
C GLU A 19 -7.84 16.57 2.49
N VAL A 20 -7.97 15.63 1.54
CA VAL A 20 -7.48 14.26 1.71
C VAL A 20 -5.99 14.17 1.38
N SER A 21 -5.51 15.00 0.46
CA SER A 21 -4.11 15.10 0.03
C SER A 21 -3.11 15.18 1.18
N ASP A 22 -3.33 16.05 2.18
CA ASP A 22 -2.40 16.27 3.30
C ASP A 22 -2.27 15.04 4.23
N LYS A 23 -3.19 14.07 4.14
CA LYS A 23 -3.20 12.87 5.00
C LYS A 23 -2.73 11.61 4.28
N MET A 24 -2.48 11.72 2.98
CA MET A 24 -2.02 10.62 2.16
C MET A 24 -0.51 10.61 2.06
N ALA A 25 0.08 9.42 2.14
CA ALA A 25 1.50 9.25 1.87
C ALA A 25 1.80 9.74 0.45
N SER A 26 2.86 10.52 0.31
CA SER A 26 3.28 11.03 -1.00
C SER A 26 3.75 9.88 -1.91
N ILE A 27 3.72 10.11 -3.23
CA ILE A 27 4.17 9.12 -4.23
C ILE A 27 5.61 8.62 -3.94
N PRO A 28 6.60 9.49 -3.64
CA PRO A 28 7.94 9.03 -3.31
C PRO A 28 8.00 8.17 -2.05
N GLU A 29 7.16 8.47 -1.04
CA GLU A 29 7.09 7.66 0.18
C GLU A 29 6.54 6.26 -0.10
N LEU A 30 5.52 6.13 -0.94
CA LEU A 30 5.00 4.83 -1.38
C LEU A 30 6.09 3.97 -2.03
N TRP A 31 6.90 4.58 -2.90
CA TRP A 31 8.05 3.90 -3.51
C TRP A 31 9.11 3.53 -2.48
N LEU A 32 9.39 4.43 -1.53
CA LEU A 32 10.35 4.20 -0.47
C LEU A 32 9.95 3.01 0.41
N HIS A 33 8.67 2.91 0.80
CA HIS A 33 8.13 1.76 1.52
C HIS A 33 8.36 0.45 0.75
N GLY A 34 8.02 0.44 -0.54
CA GLY A 34 8.24 -0.71 -1.42
C GLY A 34 9.72 -1.10 -1.49
N MET A 35 10.62 -0.14 -1.62
CA MET A 35 12.06 -0.36 -1.71
C MET A 35 12.65 -0.90 -0.40
N ILE A 36 12.30 -0.31 0.75
CA ILE A 36 12.80 -0.75 2.06
C ILE A 36 12.38 -2.19 2.34
N VAL A 37 11.08 -2.48 2.21
CA VAL A 37 10.55 -3.82 2.46
C VAL A 37 11.05 -4.82 1.40
N GLY A 38 11.05 -4.43 0.12
CA GLY A 38 11.52 -5.27 -0.97
C GLY A 38 12.98 -5.68 -0.80
N LEU A 39 13.89 -4.73 -0.52
CA LEU A 39 15.31 -5.03 -0.31
C LEU A 39 15.52 -5.93 0.92
N LEU A 40 14.81 -5.68 2.02
CA LEU A 40 14.85 -6.53 3.20
C LEU A 40 14.47 -7.98 2.85
N ILE A 41 13.35 -8.18 2.16
CA ILE A 41 12.89 -9.51 1.73
C ILE A 41 13.87 -10.16 0.77
N TYR A 42 14.46 -9.40 -0.15
CA TYR A 42 15.50 -9.90 -1.05
C TYR A 42 16.68 -10.47 -0.27
N PHE A 43 17.28 -9.70 0.63
CA PHE A 43 18.46 -10.15 1.40
C PHE A 43 18.14 -11.35 2.31
N LEU A 44 16.98 -11.32 2.98
CA LEU A 44 16.53 -12.43 3.82
C LEU A 44 16.35 -13.72 2.99
N THR A 45 15.71 -13.62 1.82
CA THR A 45 15.49 -14.77 0.93
C THR A 45 16.80 -15.32 0.36
N VAL A 46 17.76 -14.45 0.03
CA VAL A 46 19.12 -14.85 -0.38
C VAL A 46 19.84 -15.61 0.74
N TRP A 47 19.68 -15.18 1.99
CA TRP A 47 20.27 -15.85 3.15
C TRP A 47 19.62 -17.21 3.42
N ARG A 48 18.28 -17.26 3.46
CA ARG A 48 17.50 -18.49 3.69
C ARG A 48 16.19 -18.48 2.91
N ILE A 49 15.99 -19.50 2.05
CA ILE A 49 14.84 -19.57 1.14
C ILE A 49 13.47 -19.54 1.82
N GLY A 50 13.38 -19.98 3.09
CA GLY A 50 12.12 -19.97 3.86
C GLY A 50 11.49 -18.58 4.03
N PHE A 51 12.28 -17.50 3.91
CA PHE A 51 11.75 -16.14 3.96
C PHE A 51 10.90 -15.74 2.73
N VAL A 52 10.80 -16.61 1.71
CA VAL A 52 9.86 -16.40 0.61
C VAL A 52 8.40 -16.30 1.09
N ILE A 53 8.05 -17.03 2.17
CA ILE A 53 6.71 -16.98 2.78
C ILE A 53 6.46 -15.57 3.33
N LEU A 54 7.46 -14.99 4.02
CA LEU A 54 7.38 -13.62 4.53
C LEU A 54 7.23 -12.62 3.39
N GLY A 55 7.94 -12.82 2.28
CA GLY A 55 7.75 -12.04 1.05
C GLY A 55 6.31 -12.09 0.54
N GLY A 56 5.72 -13.29 0.48
CA GLY A 56 4.31 -13.47 0.10
C GLY A 56 3.33 -12.74 1.03
N LEU A 57 3.56 -12.78 2.34
CA LEU A 57 2.74 -12.07 3.32
C LEU A 57 2.81 -10.55 3.13
N PHE A 58 3.99 -9.98 2.91
CA PHE A 58 4.12 -8.54 2.65
C PHE A 58 3.50 -8.12 1.32
N ILE A 59 3.64 -8.94 0.27
CA ILE A 59 2.97 -8.69 -1.02
C ILE A 59 1.45 -8.64 -0.82
N ALA A 60 0.88 -9.63 -0.13
CA ALA A 60 -0.55 -9.66 0.16
C ALA A 60 -0.99 -8.47 1.02
N PHE A 61 -0.21 -8.13 2.05
CA PHE A 61 -0.51 -6.99 2.93
C PHE A 61 -0.54 -5.67 2.18
N PHE A 62 0.49 -5.35 1.38
CA PHE A 62 0.54 -4.10 0.62
C PHE A 62 -0.50 -4.06 -0.50
N ALA A 63 -0.77 -5.19 -1.17
CA ALA A 63 -1.83 -5.28 -2.16
C ALA A 63 -3.21 -5.00 -1.53
N PHE A 64 -3.47 -5.62 -0.38
CA PHE A 64 -4.71 -5.42 0.35
C PHE A 64 -4.85 -4.00 0.87
N ALA A 65 -3.80 -3.41 1.44
CA ALA A 65 -3.82 -2.03 1.92
C ALA A 65 -4.11 -1.03 0.78
N ALA A 66 -3.51 -1.21 -0.39
CA ALA A 66 -3.81 -0.40 -1.57
C ALA A 66 -5.26 -0.58 -2.04
N TYR A 67 -5.75 -1.82 -2.08
CA TYR A 67 -7.13 -2.13 -2.46
C TYR A 67 -8.15 -1.52 -1.49
N ASP A 68 -7.96 -1.69 -0.19
CA ASP A 68 -8.84 -1.19 0.87
C ASP A 68 -8.91 0.34 0.87
N THR A 69 -7.76 1.00 0.70
CA THR A 69 -7.69 2.47 0.63
C THR A 69 -8.40 3.02 -0.60
N LEU A 70 -8.15 2.45 -1.78
CA LEU A 70 -8.68 2.98 -3.04
C LEU A 70 -10.15 2.63 -3.29
N ASN A 71 -10.64 1.51 -2.75
CA ASN A 71 -12.04 1.11 -2.87
C ASN A 71 -12.89 1.53 -1.66
N SER A 72 -12.32 2.27 -0.72
CA SER A 72 -13.07 2.85 0.40
C SER A 72 -14.15 3.79 -0.13
N PRO A 73 -15.45 3.58 0.19
CA PRO A 73 -16.54 4.42 -0.31
C PRO A 73 -16.50 5.85 0.24
N PHE A 74 -15.76 6.08 1.33
CA PHE A 74 -15.67 7.39 1.97
C PHE A 74 -14.40 8.15 1.59
N ILE A 75 -13.29 7.43 1.37
CA ILE A 75 -11.96 8.03 1.20
C ILE A 75 -11.43 7.81 -0.22
N GLY A 76 -11.70 6.65 -0.83
CA GLY A 76 -11.19 6.28 -2.15
C GLY A 76 -11.63 7.23 -3.26
N GLU A 77 -12.91 7.58 -3.31
CA GLU A 77 -13.42 8.55 -4.29
C GLU A 77 -12.76 9.93 -4.15
N ALA A 78 -12.54 10.38 -2.91
CA ALA A 78 -11.89 11.65 -2.63
C ALA A 78 -10.41 11.64 -3.02
N ILE A 79 -9.67 10.56 -2.72
CA ILE A 79 -8.29 10.36 -3.17
C ILE A 79 -8.21 10.43 -4.69
N ILE A 80 -9.06 9.70 -5.40
CA ILE A 80 -9.03 9.64 -6.87
C ILE A 80 -9.34 11.01 -7.47
N LYS A 81 -10.27 11.77 -6.87
CA LYS A 81 -10.63 13.12 -7.32
C LYS A 81 -9.51 14.13 -7.09
N GLU A 82 -8.79 14.04 -5.98
CA GLU A 82 -7.74 15.00 -5.61
C GLU A 82 -6.37 14.66 -6.21
N GLN A 83 -5.96 13.39 -6.16
CA GLN A 83 -4.62 12.94 -6.56
C GLN A 83 -4.58 12.33 -7.96
N GLY A 84 -5.72 11.83 -8.45
CA GLY A 84 -5.84 11.25 -9.78
C GLY A 84 -5.16 9.89 -9.96
N VAL A 85 -5.08 9.49 -11.24
CA VAL A 85 -4.52 8.21 -11.69
C VAL A 85 -3.07 7.95 -11.24
N PRO A 86 -2.15 8.94 -11.20
CA PRO A 86 -0.77 8.69 -10.76
C PRO A 86 -0.68 8.09 -9.35
N TYR A 87 -1.56 8.51 -8.45
CA TYR A 87 -1.61 8.00 -7.08
C TYR A 87 -2.13 6.56 -7.01
N ILE A 88 -3.09 6.21 -7.85
CA ILE A 88 -3.59 4.83 -7.98
C ILE A 88 -2.43 3.90 -8.36
N VAL A 89 -1.65 4.29 -9.39
CA VAL A 89 -0.47 3.52 -9.83
C VAL A 89 0.58 3.46 -8.72
N ALA A 90 0.86 4.58 -8.06
CA ALA A 90 1.81 4.64 -6.96
C ALA A 90 1.40 3.75 -5.77
N SER A 91 0.11 3.67 -5.45
CA SER A 91 -0.40 2.86 -4.34
C SER A 91 -0.09 1.37 -4.51
N TYR A 92 -0.22 0.84 -5.74
CA TYR A 92 0.13 -0.55 -6.05
C TYR A 92 1.61 -0.77 -6.34
N SER A 93 2.38 0.29 -6.60
CA SER A 93 3.79 0.15 -6.98
C SER A 93 4.65 -0.48 -5.88
N ALA A 94 4.34 -0.24 -4.60
CA ALA A 94 5.04 -0.86 -3.48
C ALA A 94 4.93 -2.40 -3.54
N THR A 95 3.73 -2.92 -3.79
CA THR A 95 3.47 -4.36 -3.99
C THR A 95 4.28 -4.92 -5.15
N VAL A 96 4.36 -4.18 -6.26
CA VAL A 96 5.13 -4.60 -7.45
C VAL A 96 6.62 -4.66 -7.13
N ILE A 97 7.16 -3.62 -6.47
CA ILE A 97 8.57 -3.56 -6.06
C ILE A 97 8.91 -4.75 -5.15
N ILE A 98 8.10 -5.01 -4.12
CA ILE A 98 8.32 -6.13 -3.19
C ILE A 98 8.27 -7.47 -3.93
N SER A 99 7.33 -7.63 -4.87
CA SER A 99 7.21 -8.85 -5.69
C SER A 99 8.46 -9.09 -6.53
N ILE A 100 8.97 -8.05 -7.20
CA ILE A 100 10.20 -8.14 -8.01
C ILE A 100 11.39 -8.53 -7.11
N CYS A 101 11.57 -7.84 -5.99
CA CYS A 101 12.66 -8.13 -5.05
C CYS A 101 12.58 -9.57 -4.49
N SER A 102 11.39 -10.04 -4.14
CA SER A 102 11.16 -11.41 -3.66
C SER A 102 11.55 -12.45 -4.72
N ILE A 103 11.10 -12.27 -5.97
CA ILE A 103 11.44 -13.15 -7.09
C ILE A 103 12.96 -13.17 -7.34
N LEU A 104 13.60 -11.99 -7.36
CA LEU A 104 15.05 -11.88 -7.51
C LEU A 104 15.79 -12.58 -6.37
N GLY A 105 15.29 -12.50 -5.14
CA GLY A 105 15.83 -13.18 -3.98
C GLY A 105 15.80 -14.70 -4.13
N VAL A 106 14.68 -15.25 -4.58
CA VAL A 106 14.52 -16.68 -4.87
C VAL A 106 15.48 -17.13 -5.98
N ILE A 107 15.57 -16.37 -7.08
CA ILE A 107 16.46 -16.69 -8.20
C ILE A 107 17.92 -16.72 -7.73
N LYS A 108 18.34 -15.71 -6.94
CA LYS A 108 19.70 -15.61 -6.44
C LYS A 108 20.02 -16.73 -5.44
N ASN A 109 19.10 -17.08 -4.54
CA ASN A 109 19.26 -18.19 -3.61
C ASN A 109 19.48 -19.53 -4.35
N LYS A 110 18.62 -19.84 -5.34
CA LYS A 110 18.75 -21.05 -6.16
C LYS A 110 20.09 -21.13 -6.90
N ARG A 111 20.59 -19.99 -7.41
CA ARG A 111 21.92 -19.90 -8.06
C ARG A 111 23.07 -20.12 -7.07
N ARG A 112 22.93 -19.71 -5.80
CA ARG A 112 23.93 -19.95 -4.75
C ARG A 112 24.04 -21.43 -4.41
N ILE A 113 22.92 -22.12 -4.26
CA ILE A 113 22.89 -23.57 -3.98
C ILE A 113 23.55 -24.36 -5.11
N LYS A 114 23.21 -24.08 -6.37
CA LYS A 114 23.80 -24.74 -7.55
C LYS A 114 25.32 -24.55 -7.71
N ARG A 115 25.92 -23.54 -7.07
CA ARG A 115 27.37 -23.28 -7.12
C ARG A 115 28.13 -23.90 -5.95
N GLY A 116 27.42 -24.31 -4.89
CA GLY A 116 28.00 -24.91 -3.68
C GLY A 116 27.92 -26.45 -3.67
N THR A 117 27.28 -27.04 -4.66
CA THR A 117 27.29 -28.47 -5.02
C THR A 117 28.20 -28.66 -6.23
#